data_AF-A0A7V3RIS3-F1
#
_entry.id   AF-A0A7V3RIS3-F1
#
_cell.length_a   1.000
_cell.length_b   1.000
_cell.length_c   1.000
_cell.angle_alpha   90.00
_cell.angle_beta   90.00
_cell.angle_gamma   90.00
#
_symmetry.space_group_name_H-M   'P 1'
#
loop_
_entity.id
_entity.type
_entity.pdbx_description
1 polymer ?
#
loop_
_entity_poly.entity_id
_entity_poly.type
_entity_poly.pdbx_seq_one_letter_code
_entity_poly.pdbx_strand_id
1 'polypeptide(L)'
;MSMKFLVMVLGRGSNKNFSLMLFVFFLLFCPSRSRIFAPVLLDYKIVYPDIARQMGIEGKAVLGLLINEEGRVEQVKLLKSSSNDILDSAALETAHTFIFSPALANGKPVKIWVSIPVEFRFEEIKPDLWLMEVKELQSAIAKEYKEGLVYDLYKLYKKLIFSPKKTLDIKVNEYIKLAVLDKTAKLWDGYWKLYPATLLLFVDIIYRYPDSFARFEAEEELKKFLEQEEVLIRTNLNKTSADTLIFRMRQAIGKP
;
A
#
# COMPACT_ATOMS: atom_id res chain seq x y z
N MET A 1 29.57 -8.22 -19.37
CA MET A 1 30.45 -7.57 -18.38
C MET A 1 29.60 -6.60 -17.57
N SER A 2 29.13 -7.01 -16.39
CA SER A 2 28.14 -6.27 -15.59
C SER A 2 28.85 -5.29 -14.66
N MET A 3 28.63 -3.99 -14.85
CA MET A 3 29.24 -2.94 -14.04
C MET A 3 28.27 -2.59 -12.91
N LYS A 4 28.50 -3.17 -11.73
CA LYS A 4 27.85 -2.76 -10.47
C LYS A 4 28.45 -1.42 -10.05
N PHE A 5 27.63 -0.37 -9.96
CA PHE A 5 28.04 0.85 -9.27
C PHE A 5 27.72 0.72 -7.78
N LEU A 6 28.78 0.53 -6.99
CA LEU A 6 28.78 0.67 -5.54
C LEU A 6 29.22 2.09 -5.22
N VAL A 7 28.39 2.87 -4.53
CA VAL A 7 28.78 4.18 -3.99
C VAL A 7 29.46 3.95 -2.64
N MET A 8 30.76 4.27 -2.54
CA MET A 8 31.52 4.24 -1.28
C MET A 8 32.22 5.58 -1.09
N VAL A 9 31.96 6.24 0.03
CA VAL A 9 32.59 7.50 0.47
C VAL A 9 33.80 7.13 1.33
N LEU A 10 35.00 7.66 1.02
CA LEU A 10 36.16 7.57 1.90
C LEU A 10 36.86 8.94 2.04
N GLY A 11 37.07 9.31 3.31
CA GLY A 11 37.72 10.53 3.77
C GLY A 11 39.25 10.50 3.68
N ARG A 12 39.83 11.70 3.67
CA ARG A 12 41.23 12.06 3.41
C ARG A 12 42.19 11.86 4.59
N GLY A 13 43.47 11.65 4.22
CA GLY A 13 44.70 12.10 4.92
C GLY A 13 45.85 11.10 4.72
N SER A 14 47.14 11.43 4.55
CA SER A 14 47.91 12.67 4.35
C SER A 14 49.36 12.26 3.99
N ASN A 15 50.01 12.98 3.06
CA ASN A 15 51.45 13.30 2.97
C ASN A 15 52.55 12.21 2.77
N LYS A 16 53.30 12.26 1.64
CA LYS A 16 54.67 12.83 1.47
C LYS A 16 55.29 12.56 0.08
N ASN A 17 56.13 13.50 -0.34
CA ASN A 17 56.83 13.75 -1.61
C ASN A 17 57.71 12.62 -2.19
N PHE A 18 57.85 12.52 -3.54
CA PHE A 18 59.13 12.32 -4.24
C PHE A 18 59.09 12.49 -5.78
N SER A 19 60.09 13.25 -6.28
CA SER A 19 60.80 13.26 -7.58
C SER A 19 60.11 13.34 -8.96
N LEU A 20 60.66 14.29 -9.72
CA LEU A 20 60.46 14.66 -11.13
C LEU A 20 61.00 13.57 -12.09
N MET A 21 60.20 13.11 -13.05
CA MET A 21 60.70 12.44 -14.26
C MET A 21 59.82 12.85 -15.46
N LEU A 22 60.48 13.42 -16.47
CA LEU A 22 59.91 13.92 -17.72
C LEU A 22 59.58 12.71 -18.63
N PHE A 23 58.31 12.52 -19.01
CA PHE A 23 57.91 11.62 -20.10
C PHE A 23 56.92 12.32 -21.04
N VAL A 24 57.28 12.31 -22.32
CA VAL A 24 56.59 12.94 -23.44
C VAL A 24 55.50 12.01 -23.98
N PHE A 25 54.33 12.61 -24.29
CA PHE A 25 53.22 12.14 -25.13
C PHE A 25 52.59 10.76 -24.83
N PHE A 26 51.51 10.79 -24.07
CA PHE A 26 50.24 10.24 -24.53
C PHE A 26 49.21 11.35 -24.36
N LEU A 27 48.58 11.78 -25.46
CA LEU A 27 47.35 12.57 -25.38
C LEU A 27 46.44 11.87 -24.39
N LEU A 28 46.15 12.55 -23.28
CA LEU A 28 45.16 12.17 -22.31
C LEU A 28 43.83 12.01 -23.06
N PHE A 29 43.55 10.81 -23.56
CA PHE A 29 42.19 10.31 -23.61
C PHE A 29 41.77 10.25 -22.14
N CYS A 30 41.37 11.40 -21.60
CA CYS A 30 40.51 11.43 -20.45
C CYS A 30 39.20 10.82 -20.95
N PRO A 31 38.83 9.59 -20.57
CA PRO A 31 37.52 9.09 -20.95
C PRO A 31 36.54 10.07 -20.32
N SER A 32 35.85 10.87 -21.15
CA SER A 32 34.81 11.76 -20.67
C SER A 32 33.88 10.89 -19.84
N ARG A 33 33.77 11.13 -18.52
CA ARG A 33 32.78 10.45 -17.68
C ARG A 33 31.45 10.59 -18.40
N SER A 34 30.94 9.47 -18.94
CA SER A 34 29.63 9.45 -19.57
C SER A 34 28.63 9.95 -18.53
N ARG A 35 27.95 11.05 -18.84
CA ARG A 35 26.91 11.59 -17.97
C ARG A 35 25.70 10.69 -18.17
N ILE A 36 25.50 9.78 -17.21
CA ILE A 36 24.31 8.94 -17.12
C ILE A 36 23.34 9.64 -16.18
N PHE A 37 22.14 9.92 -16.66
CA PHE A 37 21.00 10.35 -15.86
C PHE A 37 20.14 9.13 -15.58
N ALA A 38 19.95 8.85 -14.29
CA ALA A 38 19.11 7.75 -13.85
C ALA A 38 17.64 8.03 -14.19
N PRO A 39 16.85 6.98 -14.49
CA PRO A 39 15.42 7.13 -14.72
C PRO A 39 14.72 7.49 -13.41
N VAL A 40 13.70 8.34 -13.48
CA VAL A 40 12.87 8.76 -12.34
C VAL A 40 11.54 8.02 -12.39
N LEU A 41 11.08 7.45 -11.27
CA LEU A 41 9.76 6.83 -11.18
C LEU A 41 8.69 7.93 -11.21
N LEU A 42 7.84 7.91 -12.24
CA LEU A 42 6.82 8.92 -12.50
C LEU A 42 5.45 8.51 -11.95
N ASP A 43 5.10 7.23 -12.09
CA ASP A 43 3.81 6.70 -11.66
C ASP A 43 3.94 5.22 -11.28
N TYR A 44 3.12 4.78 -10.32
CA TYR A 44 3.05 3.40 -9.84
C TYR A 44 1.81 3.14 -9.00
N LYS A 45 1.43 1.85 -8.91
CA LYS A 45 0.40 1.38 -7.99
C LYS A 45 0.94 0.17 -7.21
N ILE A 46 1.07 0.31 -5.90
CA ILE A 46 1.43 -0.82 -5.03
C ILE A 46 0.23 -1.76 -4.93
N VAL A 47 0.42 -2.99 -5.39
CA VAL A 47 -0.51 -4.10 -5.19
C VAL A 47 -0.17 -4.76 -3.87
N TYR A 48 -0.85 -4.40 -2.79
CA TYR A 48 -0.66 -5.03 -1.48
C TYR A 48 -1.77 -6.07 -1.26
N PRO A 49 -1.45 -7.38 -1.24
CA PRO A 49 -2.45 -8.44 -1.14
C PRO A 49 -3.31 -8.32 0.11
N ASP A 50 -4.63 -8.48 -0.04
CA ASP A 50 -5.58 -8.31 1.07
C ASP A 50 -5.32 -9.29 2.22
N ILE A 51 -4.94 -10.53 1.91
CA ILE A 51 -4.58 -11.54 2.92
C ILE A 51 -3.37 -11.09 3.76
N ALA A 52 -2.37 -10.46 3.12
CA ALA A 52 -1.19 -9.96 3.82
C ALA A 52 -1.53 -8.74 4.67
N ARG A 53 -2.42 -7.86 4.20
CA ARG A 53 -2.93 -6.73 5.00
C ARG A 53 -3.67 -7.20 6.25
N GLN A 54 -4.60 -8.14 6.08
CA GLN A 54 -5.39 -8.71 7.18
C GLN A 54 -4.53 -9.41 8.23
N MET A 55 -3.51 -10.15 7.78
CA MET A 55 -2.56 -10.82 8.66
C MET A 55 -1.52 -9.87 9.27
N GLY A 56 -1.51 -8.59 8.90
CA GLY A 56 -0.54 -7.63 9.41
C GLY A 56 0.89 -7.89 8.94
N ILE A 57 1.05 -8.49 7.76
CA ILE A 57 2.36 -8.86 7.20
C ILE A 57 2.94 -7.67 6.45
N GLU A 58 3.97 -7.05 7.04
CA GLU A 58 4.80 -6.03 6.39
C GLU A 58 6.08 -6.64 5.85
N GLY A 59 6.73 -5.93 4.94
CA GLY A 59 8.01 -6.37 4.41
C GLY A 59 8.53 -5.49 3.30
N LYS A 60 9.79 -5.72 2.95
CA LYS A 60 10.49 -4.94 1.94
C LYS A 60 11.19 -5.86 0.96
N ALA A 61 10.63 -5.99 -0.24
CA ALA A 61 11.28 -6.66 -1.34
C ALA A 61 12.17 -5.67 -2.10
N VAL A 62 13.33 -6.11 -2.57
CA VAL A 62 14.18 -5.31 -3.46
C VAL A 62 14.16 -5.95 -4.83
N LEU A 63 13.73 -5.18 -5.83
CA LEU A 63 13.63 -5.62 -7.21
C LEU A 63 14.74 -5.02 -8.05
N GLY A 64 15.17 -5.77 -9.06
CA GLY A 64 15.99 -5.31 -10.17
C GLY A 64 15.10 -5.17 -11.39
N LEU A 65 15.06 -3.99 -11.98
CA LEU A 65 14.20 -3.67 -13.12
C LEU A 65 15.05 -3.28 -14.32
N LEU A 66 14.77 -3.87 -15.47
CA LEU A 66 15.30 -3.41 -16.75
C LEU A 66 14.33 -2.40 -17.34
N ILE A 67 14.71 -1.13 -17.34
CA ILE A 67 13.92 -0.04 -17.90
C ILE A 67 14.42 0.22 -19.31
N ASN A 68 13.51 0.30 -20.28
CA ASN A 68 13.83 0.58 -21.67
C ASN A 68 13.91 2.08 -21.96
N GLU A 69 14.19 2.41 -23.22
CA GLU A 69 14.37 3.77 -23.74
C GLU A 69 13.11 4.64 -23.63
N GLU A 70 11.92 4.04 -23.48
CA GLU A 70 10.65 4.74 -23.26
C GLU A 70 10.27 4.86 -21.78
N GLY A 71 11.10 4.35 -20.86
CA GLY A 71 10.81 4.37 -19.43
C GLY A 71 9.84 3.28 -18.96
N ARG A 72 9.64 2.21 -19.75
CA ARG A 72 8.83 1.04 -19.39
C ARG A 72 9.69 -0.08 -18.84
N VAL A 73 9.13 -0.86 -17.92
CA VAL A 73 9.78 -2.03 -17.34
C VAL A 73 9.64 -3.23 -18.30
N GLU A 74 10.77 -3.76 -18.77
CA GLU A 74 10.79 -4.94 -19.65
C GLU A 74 11.10 -6.24 -18.89
N GLN A 75 11.93 -6.17 -17.85
CA GLN A 75 12.29 -7.34 -17.05
C GLN A 75 12.31 -6.98 -15.57
N VAL A 76 11.89 -7.94 -14.76
CA VAL A 76 11.83 -7.82 -13.29
C VAL A 76 12.55 -9.01 -12.69
N LYS A 77 13.37 -8.76 -11.65
CA LYS A 77 14.05 -9.78 -10.86
C LYS A 77 13.92 -9.48 -9.38
N LEU A 78 13.63 -10.49 -8.57
CA LEU A 78 13.72 -10.37 -7.12
C LEU A 78 15.21 -10.42 -6.72
N LEU A 79 15.74 -9.33 -6.17
CA LEU A 79 17.13 -9.24 -5.69
C LEU A 79 17.23 -9.57 -4.20
N LYS A 80 16.23 -9.16 -3.42
CA LYS A 80 16.12 -9.48 -2.00
C LYS A 80 14.65 -9.73 -1.64
N SER A 81 14.40 -10.86 -1.01
CA SER A 81 13.09 -11.22 -0.46
C SER A 81 12.68 -10.28 0.68
N SER A 82 11.38 -10.04 0.79
CA SER A 82 10.71 -9.40 1.93
C SER A 82 10.64 -10.29 3.17
N SER A 83 11.10 -11.55 3.08
CA SER A 83 10.89 -12.64 4.06
C SER A 83 9.47 -13.20 4.06
N ASN A 84 8.68 -12.91 3.02
CA ASN A 84 7.34 -13.46 2.83
C ASN A 84 7.00 -13.62 1.34
N ASP A 85 6.65 -14.84 0.91
CA ASP A 85 6.43 -15.15 -0.51
C ASP A 85 5.21 -14.42 -1.11
N ILE A 86 4.19 -14.11 -0.29
CA ILE A 86 3.00 -13.36 -0.73
C ILE A 86 3.40 -11.92 -1.09
N LEU A 87 4.24 -11.30 -0.27
CA LEU A 87 4.75 -9.95 -0.51
C LEU A 87 5.77 -9.91 -1.66
N ASP A 88 6.58 -10.96 -1.83
CA ASP A 88 7.53 -11.05 -2.95
C ASP A 88 6.80 -11.15 -4.29
N SER A 89 5.76 -11.99 -4.36
CA SER A 89 4.92 -12.13 -5.55
C SER A 89 4.23 -10.81 -5.88
N ALA A 90 3.69 -10.15 -4.86
CA ALA A 90 3.06 -8.84 -4.99
C ALA A 90 4.01 -7.72 -5.43
N ALA A 91 5.27 -7.78 -4.99
CA ALA A 91 6.30 -6.83 -5.41
C ALA A 91 6.59 -6.99 -6.91
N LEU A 92 6.72 -8.23 -7.38
CA LEU A 92 6.91 -8.54 -8.79
C LEU A 92 5.75 -8.03 -9.64
N GLU A 93 4.51 -8.23 -9.19
CA GLU A 93 3.31 -7.70 -9.86
C GLU A 93 3.30 -6.16 -9.89
N THR A 94 3.58 -5.54 -8.74
CA THR A 94 3.67 -4.07 -8.58
C THR A 94 4.65 -3.44 -9.57
N ALA A 95 5.78 -4.09 -9.85
CA ALA A 95 6.78 -3.59 -10.77
C ALA A 95 6.28 -3.41 -12.21
N HIS A 96 5.27 -4.18 -12.64
CA HIS A 96 4.67 -4.03 -13.96
C HIS A 96 3.82 -2.76 -14.10
N THR A 97 3.45 -2.14 -12.97
CA THR A 97 2.71 -0.86 -12.95
C THR A 97 3.63 0.35 -13.06
N PHE A 98 4.94 0.17 -12.92
CA PHE A 98 5.88 1.28 -12.83
C PHE A 98 6.09 1.97 -14.18
N ILE A 99 6.01 3.30 -14.15
CA ILE A 99 6.31 4.16 -15.29
C ILE A 99 7.48 5.04 -14.89
N PHE A 100 8.56 4.99 -15.67
CA PHE A 100 9.75 5.80 -15.46
C PHE A 100 9.92 6.86 -16.54
N SER A 101 10.73 7.87 -16.25
CA SER A 101 11.40 8.63 -17.31
C SER A 101 12.48 7.75 -17.95
N PRO A 102 12.80 7.95 -19.24
CA PRO A 102 13.97 7.32 -19.83
C PRO A 102 15.26 7.65 -19.07
N ALA A 103 16.16 6.67 -18.97
CA ALA A 103 17.53 6.96 -18.56
C ALA A 103 18.29 7.59 -19.74
N LEU A 104 19.14 8.58 -19.49
CA LEU A 104 19.88 9.25 -20.56
C LEU A 104 21.38 9.02 -20.40
N ALA A 105 22.05 8.49 -21.42
CA ALA A 105 23.51 8.51 -21.51
C ALA A 105 23.92 9.50 -22.59
N ASN A 106 24.67 10.53 -22.20
CA ASN A 106 25.12 11.59 -23.11
C ASN A 106 23.95 12.21 -23.91
N GLY A 107 22.81 12.42 -23.24
CA GLY A 107 21.59 13.01 -23.83
C GLY A 107 20.74 12.05 -24.67
N LYS A 108 21.13 10.79 -24.82
CA LYS A 108 20.35 9.78 -25.57
C LYS A 108 19.67 8.80 -24.61
N PRO A 109 18.38 8.45 -24.83
CA PRO A 109 17.72 7.37 -24.11
C PRO A 109 18.49 6.06 -24.20
N VAL A 110 18.65 5.38 -23.08
CA VAL A 110 19.30 4.07 -23.00
C VAL A 110 18.55 3.15 -22.06
N LYS A 111 18.55 1.86 -22.41
CA LYS A 111 18.14 0.80 -21.49
C LYS A 111 19.10 0.67 -20.29
N ILE A 112 18.56 0.55 -19.08
CA ILE A 112 19.34 0.46 -17.85
C ILE A 112 18.71 -0.46 -16.80
N TRP A 113 19.54 -1.11 -15.99
CA TRP A 113 19.10 -1.80 -14.78
C TRP A 113 19.06 -0.85 -13.59
N VAL A 114 17.94 -0.83 -12.86
CA VAL A 114 17.82 -0.12 -11.57
C VAL A 114 17.41 -1.08 -10.47
N SER A 115 17.71 -0.71 -9.22
CA SER A 115 17.24 -1.43 -8.04
C SER A 115 16.21 -0.59 -7.31
N ILE A 116 14.99 -1.12 -7.15
CA ILE A 116 13.87 -0.43 -6.51
C ILE A 116 13.40 -1.24 -5.30
N PRO A 117 13.38 -0.64 -4.09
CA PRO A 117 12.67 -1.23 -2.97
C PRO A 117 11.16 -1.09 -3.15
N VAL A 118 10.42 -2.19 -3.00
CA VAL A 118 8.97 -2.18 -2.82
C VAL A 118 8.69 -2.45 -1.35
N GLU A 119 8.12 -1.47 -0.67
CA GLU A 119 7.88 -1.50 0.77
C GLU A 119 6.38 -1.66 1.03
N PHE A 120 6.02 -2.77 1.66
CA PHE A 120 4.69 -3.03 2.19
C PHE A 120 4.69 -2.65 3.65
N ARG A 121 4.17 -1.48 3.94
CA ARG A 121 3.97 -0.99 5.30
C ARG A 121 2.56 -0.49 5.45
N PHE A 122 2.09 -0.53 6.68
CA PHE A 122 0.81 0.04 7.03
C PHE A 122 0.94 1.53 7.25
N GLU A 123 -0.04 2.27 6.74
CA GLU A 123 -0.21 3.66 7.16
C GLU A 123 -0.74 3.64 8.59
N GLU A 124 -0.05 4.33 9.50
CA GLU A 124 -0.57 4.57 10.83
C GLU A 124 -1.81 5.46 10.71
N ILE A 125 -2.96 4.96 11.18
CA ILE A 125 -4.20 5.72 11.18
C ILE A 125 -4.36 6.37 12.54
N LYS A 126 -4.44 7.70 12.53
CA LYS A 126 -4.84 8.49 13.70
C LYS A 126 -6.38 8.54 13.73
N PRO A 127 -7.05 7.86 14.66
CA PRO A 127 -8.51 7.69 14.60
C PRO A 127 -9.28 9.01 14.68
N ASP A 128 -8.73 10.00 15.39
CA ASP A 128 -9.23 11.36 15.49
C ASP A 128 -9.20 12.09 14.13
N LEU A 129 -8.06 12.05 13.45
CA LEU A 129 -7.91 12.63 12.11
C LEU A 129 -8.82 11.92 11.10
N TRP A 130 -8.84 10.59 11.14
CA TRP A 130 -9.70 9.78 10.29
C TRP A 130 -11.18 10.15 10.47
N LEU A 131 -11.65 10.29 11.72
CA LEU A 131 -13.04 10.66 11.98
C LEU A 131 -13.37 12.07 11.48
N MET A 132 -12.44 13.03 11.62
CA MET A 132 -12.62 14.38 11.07
C MET A 132 -12.79 14.33 9.55
N GLU A 133 -11.89 13.66 8.82
CA GLU A 133 -11.96 13.52 7.35
C GLU A 133 -13.26 12.82 6.91
N VAL A 134 -13.68 11.78 7.64
CA VAL A 134 -14.97 11.10 7.40
C VAL A 134 -16.13 12.08 7.53
N LYS A 135 -16.16 12.90 8.60
CA LYS A 135 -17.25 13.86 8.83
C LYS A 135 -17.28 14.97 7.79
N GLU A 136 -16.12 15.41 7.32
CA GLU A 136 -16.01 16.38 6.24
C GLU A 136 -16.60 15.84 4.93
N LEU A 137 -16.22 14.62 4.54
CA LEU A 137 -16.76 13.97 3.34
C LEU A 137 -18.26 13.71 3.45
N GLN A 138 -18.72 13.18 4.60
CA GLN A 138 -20.15 12.99 4.86
C GLN A 138 -20.93 14.31 4.75
N SER A 139 -20.40 15.41 5.30
CA SER A 139 -20.99 16.73 5.20
C SER A 139 -21.03 17.24 3.76
N ALA A 140 -19.93 17.06 3.01
CA ALA A 140 -19.85 17.46 1.60
C ALA A 140 -20.88 16.71 0.74
N ILE A 141 -20.98 15.39 0.91
CA ILE A 141 -21.98 14.56 0.19
C ILE A 141 -23.40 14.97 0.56
N ALA A 142 -23.66 15.29 1.83
CA ALA A 142 -24.99 15.72 2.28
C ALA A 142 -25.39 17.10 1.72
N LYS A 143 -24.43 17.99 1.48
CA LYS A 143 -24.66 19.29 0.85
C LYS A 143 -24.93 19.15 -0.65
N GLU A 144 -24.11 18.36 -1.33
CA GLU A 144 -24.22 18.11 -2.76
C GLU A 144 -23.72 16.70 -3.08
N TYR A 145 -24.65 15.82 -3.48
CA TYR A 145 -24.29 14.46 -3.82
C TYR A 145 -23.38 14.44 -5.06
N LYS A 146 -22.19 13.84 -4.90
CA LYS A 146 -21.27 13.54 -6.00
C LYS A 146 -20.76 12.12 -5.83
N GLU A 147 -20.87 11.32 -6.87
CA GLU A 147 -20.40 9.93 -6.87
C GLU A 147 -18.92 9.81 -6.47
N GLY A 148 -18.08 10.74 -6.97
CA GLY A 148 -16.67 10.80 -6.59
C GLY A 148 -16.45 10.98 -5.09
N LEU A 149 -17.26 11.78 -4.41
CA LEU A 149 -17.14 11.99 -2.96
C LEU A 149 -17.55 10.75 -2.16
N VAL A 150 -18.57 10.02 -2.61
CA VAL A 150 -18.94 8.73 -2.00
C VAL A 150 -17.81 7.72 -2.16
N TYR A 151 -17.18 7.69 -3.33
CA TYR A 151 -16.02 6.83 -3.59
C TYR A 151 -14.80 7.24 -2.75
N ASP A 152 -14.57 8.54 -2.55
CA ASP A 152 -13.50 9.04 -1.66
C ASP A 152 -13.74 8.64 -0.21
N LEU A 153 -14.99 8.77 0.29
CA LEU A 153 -15.37 8.29 1.62
C LEU A 153 -15.15 6.78 1.75
N TYR A 154 -15.53 6.01 0.73
CA TYR A 154 -15.33 4.57 0.74
C TYR A 154 -13.84 4.20 0.76
N LYS A 155 -12.98 4.87 -0.03
CA LYS A 155 -11.52 4.69 0.04
C LYS A 155 -10.98 5.00 1.45
N LEU A 156 -11.47 6.07 2.09
CA LEU A 156 -11.09 6.42 3.45
C LEU A 156 -11.53 5.37 4.48
N TYR A 157 -12.71 4.78 4.32
CA TYR A 157 -13.15 3.63 5.12
C TYR A 157 -12.25 2.42 4.89
N LYS A 158 -11.91 2.11 3.64
CA LYS A 158 -11.01 1.00 3.27
C LYS A 158 -9.64 1.13 3.95
N LYS A 159 -9.11 2.35 4.09
CA LYS A 159 -7.86 2.56 4.86
C LYS A 159 -7.97 1.94 6.26
N LEU A 160 -9.06 2.20 6.97
CA LEU A 160 -9.27 1.66 8.32
C LEU A 160 -9.61 0.17 8.33
N ILE A 161 -10.43 -0.30 7.39
CA ILE A 161 -10.80 -1.71 7.26
C ILE A 161 -9.57 -2.60 7.05
N PHE A 162 -8.68 -2.18 6.16
CA PHE A 162 -7.48 -2.93 5.77
C PHE A 162 -6.24 -2.55 6.58
N SER A 163 -6.41 -1.75 7.63
CA SER A 163 -5.35 -1.50 8.60
C SER A 163 -5.12 -2.76 9.45
N PRO A 164 -3.88 -3.03 9.89
CA PRO A 164 -3.56 -4.25 10.61
C PRO A 164 -4.36 -4.38 11.88
N LYS A 165 -4.82 -5.60 12.15
CA LYS A 165 -5.47 -5.87 13.44
C LYS A 165 -4.55 -5.66 14.64
N LYS A 166 -3.25 -5.95 14.47
CA LYS A 166 -2.24 -5.71 15.53
C LYS A 166 -2.11 -4.23 15.88
N THR A 167 -2.38 -3.33 14.94
CA THR A 167 -2.33 -1.88 15.15
C THR A 167 -3.70 -1.29 15.49
N LEU A 168 -4.80 -2.02 15.27
CA LEU A 168 -6.14 -1.61 15.68
C LEU A 168 -6.40 -1.95 17.15
N ASP A 169 -6.27 -0.96 18.02
CA ASP A 169 -6.84 -1.00 19.37
C ASP A 169 -8.37 -1.06 19.28
N ILE A 170 -9.03 -1.85 20.14
CA ILE A 170 -10.49 -1.91 20.27
C ILE A 170 -11.12 -0.52 20.45
N LYS A 171 -10.38 0.46 20.99
CA LYS A 171 -10.80 1.87 21.08
C LYS A 171 -11.19 2.49 19.74
N VAL A 172 -10.69 1.98 18.62
CA VAL A 172 -11.11 2.42 17.28
C VAL A 172 -12.63 2.33 17.08
N ASN A 173 -13.28 1.42 17.80
CA ASN A 173 -14.72 1.24 17.77
C ASN A 173 -15.50 2.48 18.22
N GLU A 174 -14.93 3.30 19.10
CA GLU A 174 -15.55 4.57 19.53
C GLU A 174 -15.67 5.53 18.35
N TYR A 175 -14.66 5.58 17.49
CA TYR A 175 -14.64 6.41 16.27
C TYR A 175 -15.56 5.85 15.19
N ILE A 176 -15.54 4.52 14.98
CA ILE A 176 -16.43 3.86 14.02
C ILE A 176 -17.89 4.10 14.40
N LYS A 177 -18.23 3.97 15.69
CA LYS A 177 -19.59 4.22 16.19
C LYS A 177 -20.07 5.63 15.90
N LEU A 178 -19.19 6.63 15.96
CA LEU A 178 -19.49 8.02 15.62
C LEU A 178 -19.58 8.25 14.10
N ALA A 179 -18.89 7.45 13.30
CA ALA A 179 -18.86 7.57 11.84
C ALA A 179 -20.12 7.01 11.17
N VAL A 180 -20.61 5.85 11.62
CA VAL A 180 -21.67 5.10 10.92
C VAL A 180 -23.09 5.51 11.30
N LEU A 181 -24.09 5.08 10.53
CA LEU A 181 -25.51 5.28 10.84
C LEU A 181 -25.91 4.52 12.12
N ASP A 182 -26.90 5.02 12.86
CA ASP A 182 -27.42 4.34 14.06
C ASP A 182 -27.89 2.92 13.76
N LYS A 183 -28.56 2.69 12.62
CA LYS A 183 -29.00 1.35 12.21
C LYS A 183 -27.82 0.40 11.94
N THR A 184 -26.71 0.94 11.45
CA THR A 184 -25.47 0.18 11.22
C THR A 184 -24.79 -0.14 12.55
N ALA A 185 -24.69 0.86 13.44
CA ALA A 185 -24.13 0.71 14.78
C ALA A 185 -24.82 -0.39 15.61
N LYS A 186 -26.16 -0.49 15.52
CA LYS A 186 -26.93 -1.51 16.24
C LYS A 186 -26.53 -2.96 15.94
N LEU A 187 -25.94 -3.24 14.77
CA LEU A 187 -25.45 -4.57 14.43
C LEU A 187 -24.37 -5.04 15.42
N TRP A 188 -23.66 -4.11 16.04
CA TRP A 188 -22.53 -4.36 16.95
C TRP A 188 -22.87 -4.24 18.44
N ASP A 189 -24.15 -4.09 18.78
CA ASP A 189 -24.58 -3.99 20.17
C ASP A 189 -24.24 -5.25 20.96
N GLY A 190 -23.52 -5.06 22.07
CA GLY A 190 -22.91 -6.12 22.88
C GLY A 190 -21.46 -6.46 22.51
N TYR A 191 -20.94 -5.98 21.36
CA TYR A 191 -19.63 -6.37 20.82
C TYR A 191 -18.62 -5.22 20.73
N TRP A 192 -19.05 -3.98 20.98
CA TRP A 192 -18.23 -2.77 20.90
C TRP A 192 -16.91 -2.82 21.69
N LYS A 193 -16.84 -3.60 22.77
CA LYS A 193 -15.62 -3.78 23.58
C LYS A 193 -14.97 -5.16 23.41
N LEU A 194 -15.53 -6.01 22.55
CA LEU A 194 -15.14 -7.42 22.42
C LEU A 194 -14.46 -7.73 21.09
N TYR A 195 -14.84 -7.01 20.01
CA TYR A 195 -14.28 -7.28 18.69
C TYR A 195 -14.24 -6.02 17.81
N PRO A 196 -13.21 -5.84 16.95
CA PRO A 196 -13.11 -4.70 16.04
C PRO A 196 -14.32 -4.59 15.11
N ALA A 197 -14.93 -3.41 15.04
CA ALA A 197 -16.16 -3.14 14.30
C ALA A 197 -15.92 -2.64 12.86
N THR A 198 -14.73 -2.88 12.30
CA THR A 198 -14.34 -2.33 10.97
C THR A 198 -15.27 -2.77 9.86
N LEU A 199 -15.83 -3.98 9.93
CA LEU A 199 -16.81 -4.49 8.97
C LEU A 199 -18.06 -3.61 8.85
N LEU A 200 -18.42 -2.85 9.90
CA LEU A 200 -19.55 -1.93 9.84
C LEU A 200 -19.36 -0.83 8.80
N LEU A 201 -18.13 -0.51 8.43
CA LEU A 201 -17.84 0.55 7.46
C LEU A 201 -18.27 0.15 6.05
N PHE A 202 -18.12 -1.13 5.66
CA PHE A 202 -18.73 -1.63 4.43
C PHE A 202 -20.26 -1.50 4.49
N VAL A 203 -20.87 -1.97 5.59
CA VAL A 203 -22.31 -1.94 5.78
C VAL A 203 -22.84 -0.49 5.77
N ASP A 204 -22.12 0.47 6.33
CA ASP A 204 -22.49 1.87 6.32
C ASP A 204 -22.59 2.41 4.90
N ILE A 205 -21.64 2.11 4.01
CA ILE A 205 -21.71 2.50 2.58
C ILE A 205 -22.94 1.88 1.93
N ILE A 206 -23.15 0.58 2.12
CA ILE A 206 -24.29 -0.16 1.55
C ILE A 206 -25.62 0.47 1.98
N TYR A 207 -25.72 0.84 3.25
CA TYR A 207 -26.93 1.35 3.86
C TYR A 207 -27.19 2.84 3.66
N ARG A 208 -26.13 3.63 3.52
CA ARG A 208 -26.17 5.09 3.42
C ARG A 208 -26.25 5.55 1.97
N TYR A 209 -25.62 4.84 1.04
CA TYR A 209 -25.53 5.20 -0.37
C TYR A 209 -25.92 4.01 -1.27
N PRO A 210 -27.17 3.51 -1.18
CA PRO A 210 -27.60 2.28 -1.86
C PRO A 210 -27.48 2.34 -3.39
N ASP A 211 -27.56 3.54 -3.97
CA ASP A 211 -27.53 3.76 -5.42
C ASP A 211 -26.12 4.08 -5.98
N SER A 212 -25.09 4.08 -5.12
CA SER A 212 -23.71 4.39 -5.51
C SER A 212 -22.97 3.19 -6.11
N PHE A 213 -21.97 3.44 -6.95
CA PHE A 213 -21.03 2.41 -7.40
C PHE A 213 -20.23 1.84 -6.23
N ALA A 214 -19.87 2.68 -5.26
CA ALA A 214 -19.17 2.27 -4.05
C ALA A 214 -19.94 1.20 -3.27
N ARG A 215 -21.28 1.22 -3.28
CA ARG A 215 -22.10 0.18 -2.63
C ARG A 215 -21.86 -1.20 -3.24
N PHE A 216 -21.75 -1.33 -4.55
CA PHE A 216 -21.51 -2.63 -5.19
C PHE A 216 -20.11 -3.17 -4.83
N GLU A 217 -19.10 -2.30 -4.84
CA GLU A 217 -17.74 -2.68 -4.41
C GLU A 217 -17.71 -3.07 -2.93
N ALA A 218 -18.42 -2.32 -2.07
CA ALA A 218 -18.52 -2.62 -0.65
C ALA A 218 -19.20 -3.96 -0.37
N GLU A 219 -20.25 -4.34 -1.12
CA GLU A 219 -20.89 -5.65 -0.96
C GLU A 219 -19.97 -6.80 -1.35
N GLU A 220 -19.27 -6.69 -2.48
CA GLU A 220 -18.38 -7.74 -2.95
C GLU A 220 -17.16 -7.91 -2.03
N GLU A 221 -16.59 -6.81 -1.55
CA GLU A 221 -15.49 -6.86 -0.59
C GLU A 221 -15.94 -7.37 0.79
N LEU A 222 -17.11 -6.94 1.28
CA LEU A 222 -17.66 -7.45 2.52
C LEU A 222 -17.90 -8.96 2.46
N LYS A 223 -18.41 -9.51 1.36
CA LYS A 223 -18.59 -10.97 1.20
C LYS A 223 -17.26 -11.70 1.34
N LYS A 224 -16.24 -11.27 0.59
CA LYS A 224 -14.89 -11.88 0.63
C LYS A 224 -14.25 -11.77 2.00
N PHE A 225 -14.33 -10.58 2.61
CA PHE A 225 -13.73 -10.30 3.90
C PHE A 225 -14.44 -11.08 5.02
N LEU A 226 -15.76 -11.17 4.99
CA LEU A 226 -16.55 -11.86 6.01
C LEU A 226 -16.18 -13.34 6.12
N GLU A 227 -15.98 -14.04 5.00
CA GLU A 227 -15.56 -15.45 5.01
C GLU A 227 -14.28 -15.68 5.82
N GLN A 228 -13.30 -14.78 5.68
CA GLN A 228 -12.04 -14.82 6.42
C GLN A 228 -12.23 -14.35 7.88
N GLU A 229 -13.05 -13.32 8.08
CA GLU A 229 -13.31 -12.73 9.38
C GLU A 229 -14.06 -13.68 10.31
N GLU A 230 -14.95 -14.52 9.78
CA GLU A 230 -15.68 -15.54 10.54
C GLU A 230 -14.74 -16.48 11.29
N VAL A 231 -13.62 -16.88 10.67
CA VAL A 231 -12.60 -17.72 11.32
C VAL A 231 -12.04 -16.99 12.55
N LEU A 232 -11.67 -15.73 12.38
CA LEU A 232 -11.09 -14.91 13.46
C LEU A 232 -12.11 -14.62 14.56
N ILE A 233 -13.36 -14.33 14.22
CA ILE A 233 -14.45 -14.14 15.19
C ILE A 233 -14.63 -15.41 16.03
N ARG A 234 -14.65 -16.58 15.39
CA ARG A 234 -14.79 -17.88 16.08
C ARG A 234 -13.59 -18.23 16.95
N THR A 235 -12.40 -17.76 16.60
CA THR A 235 -11.19 -17.94 17.43
C THR A 235 -11.18 -17.02 18.65
N ASN A 236 -11.71 -15.80 18.53
CA ASN A 236 -11.58 -14.77 19.57
C ASN A 236 -12.80 -14.64 20.49
N LEU A 237 -13.97 -15.12 20.09
CA LEU A 237 -15.21 -15.04 20.87
C LEU A 237 -15.72 -16.43 21.27
N ASN A 238 -16.51 -16.49 22.36
CA ASN A 238 -17.24 -17.70 22.69
C ASN A 238 -18.25 -18.05 21.57
N LYS A 239 -18.59 -19.34 21.45
CA LYS A 239 -19.44 -19.87 20.37
C LYS A 239 -20.73 -19.08 20.17
N THR A 240 -21.49 -18.83 21.24
CA THR A 240 -22.78 -18.12 21.16
C THR A 240 -22.62 -16.69 20.66
N SER A 241 -21.59 -15.98 21.14
CA SER A 241 -21.27 -14.61 20.73
C SER A 241 -20.80 -14.56 19.28
N ALA A 242 -19.92 -15.49 18.88
CA ALA A 242 -19.47 -15.62 17.50
C ALA A 242 -20.63 -15.89 16.54
N ASP A 243 -21.47 -16.88 16.82
CA ASP A 243 -22.61 -17.25 15.98
C ASP A 243 -23.61 -16.09 15.82
N THR A 244 -23.89 -15.37 16.91
CA THR A 244 -24.79 -14.20 16.89
C THR A 244 -24.22 -13.07 16.03
N LEU A 245 -22.93 -12.73 16.20
CA LEU A 245 -22.30 -11.65 15.46
C LEU A 245 -22.23 -11.97 13.96
N ILE A 246 -21.82 -13.20 13.62
CA ILE A 246 -21.74 -13.67 12.24
C ILE A 246 -23.13 -13.64 11.58
N PHE A 247 -24.16 -14.11 12.29
CA PHE A 247 -25.53 -14.06 11.79
C PHE A 247 -25.98 -12.63 11.46
N ARG A 248 -25.72 -11.65 12.36
CA ARG A 248 -26.04 -10.24 12.10
C ARG A 248 -25.33 -9.71 10.86
N MET A 249 -24.07 -10.08 10.65
CA MET A 249 -23.29 -9.65 9.48
C MET A 249 -23.80 -10.26 8.17
N ARG A 250 -24.21 -11.54 8.18
CA ARG A 250 -24.80 -12.19 6.99
C ARG A 250 -26.16 -11.58 6.62
N GLN A 251 -27.00 -11.31 7.62
CA GLN A 251 -28.27 -10.61 7.42
C GLN A 251 -28.07 -9.23 6.80
N ALA A 252 -27.01 -8.51 7.18
CA ALA A 252 -26.72 -7.18 6.65
C ALA A 252 -26.43 -7.17 5.13
N ILE A 253 -25.97 -8.29 4.56
CA ILE A 253 -25.72 -8.47 3.12
C ILE A 253 -26.82 -9.27 2.40
N GLY A 254 -27.97 -9.49 3.06
CA GLY A 254 -29.08 -10.26 2.49
C GLY A 254 -28.77 -11.75 2.31
N LYS A 255 -27.83 -12.32 3.06
CA LYS A 255 -27.59 -13.78 3.11
C LYS A 255 -28.20 -14.35 4.41
N PRO A 256 -29.05 -15.39 4.36
CA PRO A 256 -29.53 -16.07 5.55
C PRO A 256 -28.41 -16.80 6.31
#